data_AF-A0A6V7MEK6-F1
#
_entry.id   AF-A0A6V7MEK6-F1
#
_cell.length_a   1.000
_cell.length_b   1.000
_cell.length_c   1.000
_cell.angle_alpha   90.00
_cell.angle_beta   90.00
_cell.angle_gamma   90.00
#
_symmetry.space_group_name_H-M   'P 1'
#
loop_
_entity.id
_entity.type
_entity.pdbx_description
1 polymer ?
#
loop_
_entity_poly.entity_id
_entity_poly.type
_entity_poly.pdbx_seq_one_letter_code
_entity_poly.pdbx_strand_id
1 'polypeptide(L)'
;VSTLLILLIFVFASYGVQIYGGRLARCNDPTILRREDCVGVFMRRVFVTKMKLKPGPNESYPSILVPRVWANPKRFNFDNIGDAMLTLFEVLSFKGWLDVRDVLSKALGPAHAIYIHIYIFLGCMIGLTLFVGVVIANYSENKGTALLTVDQRRWCDLKKRLKIAQPLHLPPRPDGKKFRAFIYDITQNISFKRFIALMVVCNSGLLVVS
;
A
#
# COMPACT_ATOMS: atom_id res chain seq x y z
N VAL A 1 -20.87 6.57 -5.38
CA VAL A 1 -19.77 5.61 -5.12
C VAL A 1 -19.75 5.15 -3.68
N SER A 2 -19.77 6.05 -2.70
CA SER A 2 -19.80 5.67 -1.27
C SER A 2 -20.98 4.76 -0.92
N THR A 3 -22.17 5.02 -1.47
CA THR A 3 -23.34 4.13 -1.34
C THR A 3 -23.10 2.73 -1.90
N LEU A 4 -22.47 2.61 -3.08
CA LEU A 4 -22.11 1.31 -3.67
C LEU A 4 -21.10 0.54 -2.82
N LEU A 5 -20.10 1.22 -2.25
CA LEU A 5 -19.13 0.62 -1.33
C LEU A 5 -19.79 0.14 -0.04
N ILE A 6 -20.68 0.95 0.54
CA ILE A 6 -21.43 0.58 1.75
C ILE A 6 -22.33 -0.63 1.48
N LEU A 7 -23.02 -0.66 0.33
CA LEU A 7 -23.83 -1.82 -0.08
C LEU A 7 -22.98 -3.08 -0.27
N LEU A 8 -21.81 -2.96 -0.92
CA LEU A 8 -20.87 -4.07 -1.06
C LEU A 8 -20.41 -4.59 0.30
N ILE A 9 -20.03 -3.70 1.21
CA ILE A 9 -19.65 -4.05 2.58
C ILE A 9 -20.80 -4.76 3.28
N PHE A 10 -22.03 -4.24 3.16
CA PHE A 10 -23.21 -4.81 3.81
C PHE A 10 -23.53 -6.24 3.32
N VAL A 11 -23.47 -6.47 1.99
CA VAL A 11 -23.70 -7.80 1.40
C VAL A 11 -22.65 -8.80 1.89
N PHE A 12 -21.37 -8.43 1.82
CA PHE A 12 -20.29 -9.30 2.27
C PHE A 12 -20.29 -9.50 3.79
N ALA A 13 -20.66 -8.48 4.57
CA ALA A 13 -20.79 -8.59 6.01
C ALA A 13 -21.92 -9.56 6.39
N SER A 14 -23.08 -9.45 5.74
CA SER A 14 -24.22 -10.34 5.98
C SER A 14 -23.87 -11.80 5.67
N TYR A 15 -23.21 -12.04 4.54
CA TYR A 15 -22.71 -13.36 4.18
C TYR A 15 -21.64 -13.86 5.18
N GLY A 16 -20.74 -12.97 5.60
CA GLY A 16 -19.69 -13.27 6.58
C GLY A 16 -20.25 -13.66 7.95
N VAL A 17 -21.27 -12.96 8.45
CA VAL A 17 -21.92 -13.28 9.73
C VAL A 17 -22.57 -14.66 9.68
N GLN A 18 -23.27 -15.00 8.59
CA GLN A 18 -23.94 -16.29 8.46
C GLN A 18 -22.97 -17.48 8.47
N ILE A 19 -21.76 -17.31 7.91
CA ILE A 19 -20.79 -18.40 7.80
C ILE A 19 -19.81 -18.43 8.97
N TYR A 20 -19.36 -17.27 9.42
CA TYR A 20 -18.26 -17.13 10.38
C TYR A 20 -18.71 -16.74 11.80
N GLY A 21 -19.97 -16.35 11.98
CA GLY A 21 -20.51 -15.95 13.28
C GLY A 21 -20.33 -17.04 14.33
N GLY A 22 -19.62 -16.71 15.41
CA GLY A 22 -19.32 -17.61 16.52
C GLY A 22 -18.27 -18.70 16.23
N ARG A 23 -17.70 -18.75 15.02
CA ARG A 23 -16.78 -19.83 14.58
C ARG A 23 -15.30 -19.43 14.54
N LEU A 24 -14.98 -18.17 14.84
CA LEU A 24 -13.61 -17.65 14.79
C LEU A 24 -12.86 -17.73 16.12
N ALA A 25 -13.58 -18.06 17.20
CA ALA A 25 -12.99 -18.22 18.51
C ALA A 25 -12.10 -19.45 18.52
N ARG A 26 -10.90 -19.31 19.10
CA ARG A 26 -9.95 -20.42 19.26
C ARG A 26 -9.21 -20.30 20.57
N CYS A 27 -8.62 -21.42 21.01
CA CYS A 27 -7.71 -21.38 22.13
C CYS A 27 -6.48 -20.55 21.77
N ASN A 28 -6.05 -19.78 22.76
CA ASN A 28 -4.89 -18.90 22.64
C ASN A 28 -3.55 -19.67 22.79
N ASP A 29 -3.61 -20.97 23.09
CA ASP A 29 -2.54 -21.98 23.08
C ASP A 29 -2.66 -22.82 21.79
N PRO A 30 -1.63 -22.84 20.90
CA PRO A 30 -1.71 -23.53 19.61
C PRO A 30 -1.70 -25.07 19.72
N THR A 31 -1.36 -25.63 20.88
CA THR A 31 -1.36 -27.08 21.09
C THR A 31 -2.77 -27.64 21.32
N ILE A 32 -3.71 -26.77 21.71
CA ILE A 32 -5.08 -27.14 22.07
C ILE A 32 -6.04 -26.81 20.94
N LEU A 33 -6.73 -27.83 20.44
CA LEU A 33 -7.69 -27.70 19.33
C LEU A 33 -9.15 -27.61 19.79
N ARG A 34 -9.51 -28.33 20.86
CA ARG A 34 -10.88 -28.40 21.37
C ARG A 34 -11.12 -27.35 22.46
N ARG A 35 -12.36 -26.87 22.56
CA ARG A 35 -12.75 -25.87 23.57
C ARG A 35 -12.68 -26.42 24.99
N GLU A 36 -13.06 -27.69 25.18
CA GLU A 36 -13.07 -28.38 26.48
C GLU A 36 -11.68 -28.46 27.12
N ASP A 37 -10.66 -28.64 26.29
CA ASP A 37 -9.26 -28.75 26.71
C ASP A 37 -8.59 -27.37 26.96
N CYS A 38 -9.27 -26.27 26.63
CA CYS A 38 -8.72 -24.91 26.74
C CYS A 38 -8.84 -24.35 28.17
N VAL A 39 -8.31 -25.10 29.14
CA VAL A 39 -8.32 -24.78 30.57
C VAL A 39 -6.91 -24.80 31.18
N GLY A 40 -6.72 -24.09 32.29
CA GLY A 40 -5.43 -23.99 32.97
C GLY A 40 -4.51 -22.89 32.41
N VAL A 41 -3.20 -23.08 32.56
CA VAL A 41 -2.16 -22.09 32.22
C VAL A 41 -1.13 -22.69 31.27
N PHE A 42 -0.49 -21.83 30.47
CA PHE A 42 0.60 -22.23 29.58
C PHE A 42 1.65 -21.13 29.43
N MET A 43 2.86 -21.50 29.02
CA MET A 43 3.93 -20.55 28.72
C MET A 43 3.76 -19.98 27.31
N ARG A 44 3.40 -18.70 27.23
CA ARG A 44 3.32 -17.97 25.95
C ARG A 44 4.63 -17.25 25.66
N ARG A 45 5.17 -17.47 24.46
CA ARG A 45 6.32 -16.70 23.96
C ARG A 45 5.95 -15.23 23.76
N VAL A 46 6.78 -14.33 24.27
CA VAL A 46 6.63 -12.88 24.15
C VAL A 46 7.41 -12.39 22.94
N PHE A 47 6.76 -11.61 22.08
CA PHE A 47 7.42 -11.01 20.92
C PHE A 47 8.13 -9.71 21.35
N VAL A 48 9.46 -9.77 21.49
CA VAL A 48 10.29 -8.58 21.80
C VAL A 48 10.46 -7.69 20.58
N THR A 49 10.70 -8.30 19.41
CA THR A 49 10.79 -7.61 18.12
C THR A 49 9.99 -8.36 17.05
N LYS A 50 9.62 -7.66 15.97
CA LYS A 50 8.98 -8.28 14.80
C LYS A 50 9.97 -8.96 13.85
N MET A 51 11.28 -8.78 14.08
CA MET A 51 12.31 -9.41 13.28
C MET A 51 12.49 -10.88 13.67
N LYS A 52 12.85 -11.73 12.70
CA LYS A 52 13.12 -13.14 12.94
C LYS A 52 14.52 -13.30 13.56
N LEU A 53 14.62 -13.10 14.86
CA LEU A 53 15.85 -13.38 15.61
C LEU A 53 15.88 -14.86 16.00
N LYS A 54 16.98 -15.55 15.69
CA LYS A 54 17.22 -16.90 16.22
C LYS A 54 17.89 -16.75 17.59
N PRO A 55 17.46 -17.49 18.62
CA PRO A 55 18.12 -17.47 19.91
C PRO A 55 19.52 -18.06 19.79
N GLY A 56 20.41 -17.67 20.71
CA GLY A 56 21.73 -18.28 20.85
C GLY A 56 21.64 -19.78 21.21
N PRO A 57 22.75 -20.53 21.14
CA PRO A 57 22.77 -21.98 21.31
C PRO A 57 22.20 -22.51 22.64
N ASN A 58 22.14 -21.68 23.69
CA ASN A 58 21.59 -22.04 25.02
C ASN A 58 20.51 -21.07 25.50
N GLU A 59 19.92 -20.28 24.60
CA GLU A 59 18.86 -19.33 24.95
C GLU A 59 17.51 -19.81 24.44
N SER A 60 16.46 -19.56 25.22
CA SER A 60 15.09 -19.75 24.78
C SER A 60 14.42 -18.39 24.61
N TYR A 61 13.40 -18.33 23.76
CA TYR A 61 12.62 -17.11 23.63
C TYR A 61 11.99 -16.74 24.99
N PRO A 62 11.95 -15.45 25.34
CA PRO A 62 11.30 -15.01 26.57
C PRO A 62 9.84 -15.45 26.54
N SER A 63 9.39 -16.08 27.63
CA SER A 63 8.03 -16.58 27.76
C SER A 63 7.45 -16.21 29.12
N ILE A 64 6.13 -16.06 29.17
CA ILE A 64 5.38 -15.68 30.37
C ILE A 64 4.20 -16.63 30.56
N LEU A 65 3.89 -16.95 31.82
CA LEU A 65 2.78 -17.80 32.18
C LEU A 65 1.46 -17.02 32.02
N VAL A 66 0.55 -17.53 31.19
CA VAL A 66 -0.75 -16.91 30.93
C VAL A 66 -1.87 -17.95 30.98
N PRO A 67 -3.11 -17.57 31.34
CA PRO A 67 -4.24 -18.47 31.30
C PRO A 67 -4.62 -18.84 29.86
N ARG A 68 -5.05 -20.08 29.67
CA ARG A 68 -5.71 -20.52 28.45
C ARG A 68 -7.08 -19.88 28.36
N VAL A 69 -7.38 -19.28 27.21
CA VAL A 69 -8.64 -18.56 26.97
C VAL A 69 -9.11 -18.89 25.56
N TRP A 70 -10.38 -19.29 25.45
CA TRP A 70 -11.09 -19.47 24.19
C TRP A 70 -11.73 -18.15 23.77
N ALA A 71 -11.14 -17.45 22.81
CA ALA A 71 -11.58 -16.12 22.42
C ALA A 71 -11.40 -15.85 20.93
N ASN A 72 -12.18 -14.89 20.42
CA ASN A 72 -12.02 -14.34 19.08
C ASN A 72 -10.72 -13.53 18.95
N PRO A 73 -10.22 -13.33 17.72
CA PRO A 73 -9.19 -12.34 17.45
C PRO A 73 -9.63 -10.96 17.97
N LYS A 74 -8.74 -10.27 18.69
CA LYS A 74 -9.08 -8.98 19.34
C LYS A 74 -9.48 -7.87 18.36
N ARG A 75 -8.96 -7.90 17.12
CA ARG A 75 -9.13 -6.82 16.14
C ARG A 75 -10.34 -7.00 15.23
N PHE A 76 -10.82 -8.23 15.05
CA PHE A 76 -11.88 -8.51 14.11
C PHE A 76 -12.67 -9.74 14.52
N ASN A 77 -13.97 -9.71 14.24
CA ASN A 77 -14.87 -10.85 14.39
C ASN A 77 -16.05 -10.66 13.41
N PHE A 78 -16.83 -11.72 13.23
CA PHE A 78 -18.00 -11.75 12.35
C PHE A 78 -19.25 -12.18 13.14
N ASP A 79 -19.29 -11.92 14.45
CA ASP A 79 -20.37 -12.38 15.31
C ASP A 79 -21.64 -11.52 15.13
N ASN A 80 -21.45 -10.22 14.92
CA ASN A 80 -22.52 -9.27 14.62
C ASN A 80 -22.28 -8.59 13.27
N ILE A 81 -23.37 -8.09 12.66
CA ILE A 81 -23.28 -7.36 11.39
C ILE A 81 -22.38 -6.11 11.50
N GLY A 82 -22.45 -5.37 12.61
CA GLY A 82 -21.61 -4.19 12.83
C GLY A 82 -20.12 -4.52 12.88
N ASP A 83 -19.75 -5.56 13.62
CA ASP A 83 -18.36 -6.01 13.74
C ASP A 83 -17.82 -6.54 12.40
N ALA A 84 -18.66 -7.26 11.65
CA ALA A 84 -18.32 -7.73 10.30
C ALA A 84 -18.14 -6.56 9.32
N MET A 85 -19.03 -5.56 9.34
CA MET A 85 -18.90 -4.36 8.52
C MET A 85 -17.63 -3.57 8.87
N LEU A 86 -17.31 -3.42 10.17
CA LEU A 86 -16.08 -2.76 10.62
C LEU A 86 -14.83 -3.53 10.16
N THR A 87 -14.84 -4.86 10.31
CA THR A 87 -13.75 -5.73 9.84
C THR A 87 -13.51 -5.57 8.34
N LEU A 88 -14.59 -5.60 7.54
CA LEU A 88 -14.49 -5.43 6.09
C LEU A 88 -14.05 -4.01 5.70
N PHE A 89 -14.50 -2.99 6.44
CA PHE A 89 -14.02 -1.62 6.25
C PHE A 89 -12.51 -1.49 6.53
N GLU A 90 -11.99 -2.13 7.58
CA GLU A 90 -10.54 -2.19 7.82
C GLU A 90 -9.80 -2.90 6.68
N VAL A 91 -10.34 -4.03 6.20
CA VAL A 91 -9.78 -4.78 5.06
C VAL A 91 -9.75 -3.94 3.78
N LEU A 92 -10.74 -3.06 3.56
CA LEU A 92 -10.78 -2.16 2.41
C LEU A 92 -9.57 -1.22 2.35
N SER A 93 -8.93 -0.94 3.50
CA SER A 93 -7.70 -0.16 3.57
C SER A 93 -6.42 -0.94 3.20
N PHE A 94 -6.56 -2.22 2.81
CA PHE A 94 -5.45 -3.17 2.59
C PHE A 94 -4.55 -3.42 3.80
N LYS A 95 -4.98 -3.04 5.01
CA LYS A 95 -4.24 -3.28 6.25
C LYS A 95 -4.78 -4.49 6.98
N GLY A 96 -3.90 -5.37 7.45
CA GLY A 96 -4.28 -6.52 8.28
C GLY A 96 -5.13 -7.59 7.58
N TRP A 97 -5.45 -7.46 6.30
CA TRP A 97 -6.30 -8.41 5.58
C TRP A 97 -5.72 -9.83 5.49
N LEU A 98 -4.38 -9.95 5.49
CA LEU A 98 -3.69 -11.24 5.54
C LEU A 98 -3.98 -11.97 6.86
N ASP A 99 -4.07 -11.25 7.97
CA ASP A 99 -4.42 -11.84 9.26
C ASP A 99 -5.85 -12.37 9.23
N VAL A 100 -6.79 -11.62 8.63
CA VAL A 100 -8.17 -12.06 8.43
C VAL A 100 -8.23 -13.31 7.55
N ARG A 101 -7.56 -13.30 6.39
CA ARG A 101 -7.46 -14.45 5.49
C ARG A 101 -6.94 -15.69 6.20
N ASP A 102 -5.84 -15.55 6.94
CA ASP A 102 -5.17 -16.67 7.58
C ASP A 102 -5.98 -17.23 8.75
N VAL A 103 -6.70 -16.38 9.47
CA VAL A 103 -7.62 -16.84 10.53
C VAL A 103 -8.83 -17.56 9.91
N LEU A 104 -9.45 -17.02 8.86
CA LEU A 104 -10.56 -17.69 8.17
C LEU A 104 -10.14 -19.06 7.61
N SER A 105 -8.98 -19.12 6.97
CA SER A 105 -8.40 -20.35 6.41
C SER A 105 -8.10 -21.40 7.48
N LYS A 106 -7.56 -20.98 8.65
CA LYS A 106 -7.27 -21.89 9.76
C LYS A 106 -8.51 -22.37 10.49
N ALA A 107 -9.56 -21.56 10.57
CA ALA A 107 -10.75 -21.87 11.34
C ALA A 107 -11.74 -22.78 10.58
N LEU A 108 -11.96 -22.55 9.28
CA LEU A 108 -12.94 -23.32 8.49
C LEU A 108 -12.33 -24.03 7.27
N GLY A 109 -11.04 -23.84 7.00
CA GLY A 109 -10.32 -24.47 5.89
C GLY A 109 -9.96 -23.50 4.76
N PRO A 110 -9.05 -23.92 3.85
CA PRO A 110 -8.43 -23.03 2.87
C PRO A 110 -9.39 -22.43 1.85
N ALA A 111 -10.52 -23.10 1.55
CA ALA A 111 -11.54 -22.59 0.64
C ALA A 111 -12.14 -21.25 1.08
N HIS A 112 -12.22 -21.02 2.40
CA HIS A 112 -12.75 -19.77 2.96
C HIS A 112 -11.83 -18.56 2.73
N ALA A 113 -10.57 -18.79 2.31
CA ALA A 113 -9.73 -17.70 1.82
C ALA A 113 -10.30 -17.08 0.54
N ILE A 114 -11.07 -17.80 -0.28
CA ILE A 114 -11.63 -17.26 -1.53
C ILE A 114 -12.57 -16.07 -1.24
N TYR A 115 -13.36 -16.14 -0.17
CA TYR A 115 -14.26 -15.07 0.26
C TYR A 115 -13.55 -13.71 0.38
N ILE A 116 -12.41 -13.67 1.08
CA ILE A 116 -11.69 -12.41 1.29
C ILE A 116 -10.98 -11.92 0.03
N HIS A 117 -10.52 -12.82 -0.84
CA HIS A 117 -9.90 -12.45 -2.12
C HIS A 117 -10.92 -11.81 -3.08
N ILE A 118 -12.13 -12.39 -3.17
CA ILE A 118 -13.22 -11.81 -3.98
C ILE A 118 -13.60 -10.43 -3.43
N TYR A 119 -13.74 -10.30 -2.10
CA TYR A 119 -14.04 -9.02 -1.47
C TYR A 119 -12.99 -7.95 -1.79
N ILE A 120 -11.70 -8.28 -1.69
CA ILE A 120 -10.60 -7.35 -2.00
C ILE A 120 -10.59 -6.96 -3.48
N PHE A 121 -10.84 -7.91 -4.37
CA PHE A 121 -10.92 -7.63 -5.80
C PHE A 121 -12.06 -6.66 -6.12
N LEU A 122 -13.27 -6.92 -5.62
CA LEU A 122 -14.44 -6.04 -5.87
C LEU A 122 -14.34 -4.70 -5.13
N GLY A 123 -13.99 -4.72 -3.85
CA GLY A 123 -13.98 -3.54 -2.99
C GLY A 123 -12.78 -2.64 -3.27
N CYS A 124 -11.57 -3.20 -3.28
CA CYS A 124 -10.37 -2.40 -3.39
C CYS A 124 -9.97 -2.12 -4.83
N MET A 125 -9.94 -3.14 -5.71
CA MET A 125 -9.48 -2.93 -7.09
C MET A 125 -10.52 -2.24 -7.96
N ILE A 126 -11.83 -2.51 -7.77
CA ILE A 126 -12.90 -1.86 -8.52
C ILE A 126 -13.51 -0.70 -7.73
N GLY A 127 -13.90 -0.92 -6.47
CA GLY A 127 -14.61 0.09 -5.68
C GLY A 127 -13.80 1.36 -5.41
N LEU A 128 -12.55 1.24 -4.93
CA LEU A 128 -11.69 2.41 -4.66
C LEU A 128 -11.24 3.10 -5.95
N THR A 129 -11.01 2.35 -7.04
CA THR A 129 -10.62 2.96 -8.33
C THR A 129 -11.77 3.74 -8.95
N LEU A 130 -13.02 3.30 -8.79
CA LEU A 130 -14.20 4.09 -9.16
C LEU A 130 -14.28 5.40 -8.36
N PHE A 131 -13.95 5.38 -7.07
CA PHE A 131 -13.91 6.61 -6.26
C PHE A 131 -12.87 7.60 -6.82
N VAL A 132 -11.66 7.13 -7.10
CA VAL A 132 -10.61 7.95 -7.72
C VAL A 132 -11.06 8.48 -9.09
N GLY A 133 -11.71 7.64 -9.91
CA GLY A 133 -12.23 8.04 -11.21
C GLY A 133 -13.26 9.17 -11.14
N VAL A 134 -14.21 9.09 -10.21
CA VAL A 134 -15.22 10.14 -10.02
C VAL A 134 -14.59 11.46 -9.54
N VAL A 135 -13.62 11.41 -8.62
CA VAL A 135 -12.91 12.61 -8.14
C VAL A 135 -12.14 13.28 -9.29
N ILE A 136 -11.43 12.50 -10.12
CA ILE A 136 -10.70 13.04 -11.28
C ILE A 136 -11.66 13.64 -12.31
N ALA A 137 -12.79 12.98 -12.58
CA ALA A 137 -13.80 13.48 -13.50
C ALA A 137 -14.38 14.82 -13.02
N ASN A 138 -14.80 14.90 -11.76
CA ASN A 138 -15.33 16.12 -11.16
C ASN A 138 -14.27 17.25 -11.11
N TYR A 139 -13.01 16.92 -10.81
CA TYR A 139 -11.92 17.90 -10.86
C TYR A 139 -11.70 18.43 -12.30
N SER A 140 -11.74 17.56 -13.31
CA SER A 140 -11.63 17.95 -14.72
C SER A 140 -12.81 18.82 -15.19
N GLU A 141 -14.00 18.56 -14.67
CA GLU A 141 -15.21 19.34 -14.92
C GLU A 141 -15.13 20.73 -14.28
N ASN A 142 -14.77 20.82 -13.00
CA ASN A 142 -14.57 22.08 -12.29
C ASN A 142 -13.44 22.93 -12.89
N LYS A 143 -12.43 22.29 -13.48
CA LYS A 143 -11.34 22.98 -14.21
C LYS A 143 -11.79 23.48 -15.60
N GLY A 144 -12.95 23.08 -16.09
CA GLY A 144 -13.45 23.40 -17.42
C GLY A 144 -12.75 22.64 -18.55
N THR A 145 -12.00 21.58 -18.24
CA THR A 145 -11.26 20.78 -19.24
C THR A 145 -11.98 19.51 -19.65
N ALA A 146 -13.13 19.20 -19.06
CA ALA A 146 -13.90 17.99 -19.33
C ALA A 146 -14.47 17.93 -20.75
N LEU A 147 -14.94 19.05 -21.30
CA LEU A 147 -15.55 19.13 -22.64
C LEU A 147 -14.53 19.30 -23.78
N LEU A 148 -13.25 19.51 -23.47
CA LEU A 148 -12.20 19.68 -24.47
C LEU A 148 -11.80 18.33 -25.08
N THR A 149 -11.59 18.30 -26.39
CA THR A 149 -10.98 17.14 -27.05
C THR A 149 -9.54 16.95 -26.57
N VAL A 150 -9.00 15.73 -26.78
CA VAL A 150 -7.63 15.40 -26.38
C VAL A 150 -6.62 16.38 -27.00
N ASP A 151 -6.80 16.74 -28.28
CA ASP A 151 -5.90 17.67 -28.96
C ASP A 151 -6.06 19.12 -28.51
N GLN A 152 -7.28 19.57 -28.19
CA GLN A 152 -7.48 20.89 -27.57
C GLN A 152 -6.82 20.98 -26.20
N ARG A 153 -6.89 19.90 -25.39
CA ARG A 153 -6.21 19.85 -24.09
C ARG A 153 -4.69 19.91 -24.25
N ARG A 154 -4.13 19.13 -25.19
CA ARG A 154 -2.70 19.18 -25.55
C ARG A 154 -2.28 20.57 -26.01
N TRP A 155 -3.12 21.25 -26.79
CA TRP A 155 -2.88 22.63 -27.22
C TRP A 155 -2.87 23.61 -26.05
N CYS A 156 -3.83 23.52 -25.13
CA CYS A 156 -3.83 24.34 -23.92
C CYS A 156 -2.59 24.10 -23.06
N ASP A 157 -2.15 22.84 -22.93
CA ASP A 157 -0.94 22.48 -22.19
C ASP A 157 0.33 23.02 -22.89
N LEU A 158 0.39 22.97 -24.21
CA LEU A 158 1.45 23.59 -25.01
C LEU A 158 1.49 25.11 -24.80
N LYS A 159 0.35 25.79 -24.88
CA LYS A 159 0.24 27.23 -24.67
C LYS A 159 0.72 27.63 -23.27
N LYS A 160 0.40 26.84 -22.24
CA LYS A 160 0.90 27.04 -20.87
C LYS A 160 2.41 26.86 -20.78
N ARG A 161 2.97 25.82 -21.42
CA ARG A 161 4.42 25.59 -21.47
C ARG A 161 5.15 26.73 -22.17
N LEU A 162 4.63 27.20 -23.31
CA LEU A 162 5.20 28.34 -24.03
C LEU A 162 5.13 29.64 -23.23
N LYS A 163 4.07 29.87 -22.44
CA LYS A 163 3.97 31.04 -21.56
C LYS A 163 5.05 31.06 -20.46
N ILE A 164 5.51 29.89 -20.01
CA ILE A 164 6.55 29.76 -18.99
C ILE A 164 7.95 29.70 -19.62
N ALA A 165 8.05 29.26 -20.88
CA ALA A 165 9.31 29.20 -21.60
C ALA A 165 9.96 30.58 -21.69
N GLN A 166 11.17 30.68 -21.17
CA GLN A 166 12.01 31.86 -21.29
C GLN A 166 12.95 31.70 -22.50
N PRO A 167 13.40 32.80 -23.12
CA PRO A 167 14.43 32.73 -24.14
C PRO A 167 15.67 32.05 -23.56
N LEU A 168 16.40 31.33 -24.41
CA LEU A 168 17.61 30.65 -23.99
C LEU A 168 18.64 31.69 -23.52
N HIS A 169 19.02 31.66 -22.25
CA HIS A 169 20.07 32.52 -21.67
C HIS A 169 21.48 32.00 -22.03
N LEU A 170 21.76 31.82 -23.32
CA LEU A 170 23.09 31.44 -23.81
C LEU A 170 23.68 32.63 -24.59
N PRO A 171 24.84 33.18 -24.16
CA PRO A 171 25.48 34.25 -24.91
C PRO A 171 25.99 33.74 -26.26
N PRO A 172 26.10 34.61 -27.28
CA PRO A 172 26.67 34.23 -28.57
C PRO A 172 28.14 33.82 -28.46
N ARG A 173 28.63 33.11 -29.47
CA ARG A 173 30.04 32.71 -29.56
C ARG A 173 30.92 33.97 -29.59
N PRO A 174 32.01 34.03 -28.81
CA PRO A 174 32.88 35.21 -28.77
C PRO A 174 33.83 35.28 -29.97
N ASP A 175 33.74 36.35 -30.78
CA ASP A 175 34.50 36.48 -32.05
C ASP A 175 35.91 37.10 -31.90
N GLY A 176 36.20 37.77 -30.78
CA GLY A 176 37.45 38.54 -30.62
C GLY A 176 38.68 37.78 -30.13
N LYS A 177 38.51 36.66 -29.39
CA LYS A 177 39.64 35.91 -28.78
C LYS A 177 39.51 34.42 -29.09
N LYS A 178 40.44 33.88 -29.89
CA LYS A 178 40.49 32.46 -30.29
C LYS A 178 40.39 31.49 -29.10
N PHE A 179 41.03 31.83 -27.98
CA PHE A 179 40.98 31.02 -26.75
C PHE A 179 39.57 30.95 -26.12
N ARG A 180 38.84 32.07 -26.08
CA ARG A 180 37.47 32.11 -25.53
C ARG A 180 36.50 31.35 -26.42
N ALA A 181 36.67 31.44 -27.74
CA ALA A 181 35.88 30.68 -28.70
C ALA A 181 36.12 29.17 -28.54
N PHE A 182 37.38 28.76 -28.38
CA PHE A 182 37.76 27.36 -28.17
C PHE A 182 37.15 26.76 -26.90
N ILE A 183 37.21 27.46 -25.75
CA ILE A 183 36.56 27.01 -24.51
C ILE A 183 35.04 26.96 -24.65
N TYR A 184 34.43 27.93 -25.34
CA TYR A 184 32.99 27.93 -25.60
C TYR A 184 32.57 26.67 -26.40
N ASP A 185 33.31 26.32 -27.45
CA ASP A 185 33.02 25.15 -28.28
C ASP A 185 33.19 23.83 -27.50
N ILE A 186 34.16 23.75 -26.57
CA ILE A 186 34.33 22.58 -25.68
C ILE A 186 33.16 22.47 -24.69
N THR A 187 32.82 23.56 -23.99
CA THR A 187 31.79 23.54 -22.93
C THR A 187 30.38 23.32 -23.47
N GLN A 188 30.09 23.77 -24.70
CA GLN A 188 28.80 23.55 -25.34
C GLN A 188 28.65 22.18 -26.00
N ASN A 189 29.75 21.42 -26.18
CA ASN A 189 29.72 20.09 -26.76
C ASN A 189 28.88 19.11 -25.91
N ILE A 190 28.06 18.29 -26.57
CA ILE A 190 27.23 17.26 -25.93
C ILE A 190 28.08 16.28 -25.09
N SER A 191 29.30 15.96 -25.52
CA SER A 191 30.19 15.04 -24.82
C SER A 191 30.65 15.61 -23.48
N PHE A 192 30.95 16.92 -23.43
CA PHE A 192 31.34 17.59 -22.19
C PHE A 192 30.19 17.64 -21.19
N LYS A 193 28.97 17.98 -21.65
CA LYS A 193 27.75 17.96 -20.81
C LYS A 193 27.48 16.58 -20.22
N ARG A 194 27.62 15.51 -21.03
CA ARG A 194 27.47 14.13 -20.57
C ARG A 194 28.56 13.72 -19.57
N PHE A 195 29.81 14.13 -19.78
CA PHE A 195 30.91 13.87 -18.85
C PHE A 195 30.66 14.50 -17.47
N ILE A 196 30.26 15.78 -17.42
CA ILE A 196 29.91 16.45 -16.16
C ILE A 196 28.72 15.76 -15.47
N ALA A 197 27.69 15.38 -16.22
CA ALA A 197 26.55 14.65 -15.66
C ALA A 197 26.98 13.29 -15.06
N LEU A 198 27.87 12.56 -15.73
CA LEU A 198 28.42 11.30 -15.22
C LEU A 198 29.24 11.54 -13.95
N MET A 199 30.09 12.57 -13.92
CA MET A 199 30.88 12.93 -12.75
C MET A 199 30.00 13.24 -11.54
N VAL A 200 28.88 13.96 -11.73
CA VAL A 200 27.89 14.23 -10.67
C VAL A 200 27.25 12.93 -10.17
N VAL A 201 26.85 12.02 -11.06
CA VAL A 201 26.29 10.71 -10.68
C VAL A 201 27.31 9.87 -9.92
N CYS A 202 28.58 9.85 -10.35
CA CYS A 202 29.66 9.16 -9.64
C CYS A 202 29.88 9.74 -8.25
N ASN A 203 29.88 11.07 -8.11
CA ASN A 203 30.00 11.74 -6.81
C ASN A 203 28.83 11.38 -5.87
N SER A 204 27.60 11.36 -6.38
CA SER A 204 26.44 10.87 -5.61
C SER A 204 26.56 9.38 -5.26
N GLY A 205 27.18 8.58 -6.12
CA GLY A 205 27.47 7.16 -5.87
C GLY A 205 28.47 6.92 -4.74
N LEU A 206 29.36 7.87 -4.45
CA LEU A 206 30.29 7.76 -3.31
C LEU A 206 29.55 7.73 -1.96
N LEU A 207 28.35 8.31 -1.89
CA LEU A 207 27.50 8.28 -0.69
C LEU A 207 26.90 6.90 -0.40
N VAL A 208 27.07 5.91 -1.28
CA VAL A 208 26.58 4.54 -1.07
C VAL A 208 27.48 3.76 -0.11
N VAL A 209 28.74 4.17 0.04
CA VAL A 209 29.76 3.45 0.86
C VAL A 209 30.18 4.26 2.10
N SER A 210 29.77 5.52 2.22
CA SER A 210 29.92 6.33 3.45
C SER A 210 28.77 6.11 4.42
#